data_AF-A0A1C7F697-F1
#
_entry.id   AF-A0A1C7F697-F1
#
_cell.length_a   1.000
_cell.length_b   1.000
_cell.length_c   1.000
_cell.angle_alpha   90.00
_cell.angle_beta   90.00
_cell.angle_gamma   90.00
#
_symmetry.space_group_name_H-M   'P 1'
#
loop_
_entity.id
_entity.type
_entity.pdbx_description
1 polymer ?
#
loop_
_entity_poly.entity_id
_entity_poly.type
_entity_poly.pdbx_seq_one_letter_code
_entity_poly.pdbx_strand_id
1 'polypeptide(L)'
;MSYTLKGLKERLKWITQSEKQAIWLKIYLKNRGWFDNSIYGDIFDTHGKEFLDLIRYEWGLLDNTANERERISKARSAWNSYSKETKNQTYSLSPDVTKRINYLAKKHDITRSRVIEELVKQTDDIDRLEGKIRKLLKVIEVKDDDGYSIKYLTQSINDVFNVNELKEELEAATEMLRNKEFEQDSPLELTDEKEYLRNELKELNIKLKKSKEDCAIYQEVAEKAKAELNEYLSS
;
A
#
# COMPACT_ATOMS: atom_id res chain seq x y z
N MET A 1 7.82 -49.27 0.12
CA MET A 1 8.06 -48.57 -1.17
C MET A 1 9.42 -47.89 -1.09
N SER A 2 10.39 -48.37 -1.86
CA SER A 2 11.72 -47.75 -1.92
C SER A 2 11.61 -46.44 -2.70
N TYR A 3 11.75 -45.30 -2.04
CA TYR A 3 11.89 -44.01 -2.71
C TYR A 3 13.28 -43.97 -3.34
N THR A 4 13.42 -44.43 -4.58
CA THR A 4 14.65 -44.24 -5.35
C THR A 4 14.88 -42.73 -5.49
N LEU A 5 15.94 -42.24 -4.84
CA LEU A 5 16.38 -40.85 -4.92
C LEU A 5 16.59 -40.46 -6.38
N LYS A 6 15.83 -39.45 -6.85
CA LYS A 6 16.00 -38.87 -8.19
C LYS A 6 17.47 -38.53 -8.43
N GLY A 7 18.02 -39.04 -9.53
CA GLY A 7 19.38 -38.74 -9.99
C GLY A 7 19.55 -37.26 -10.37
N LEU A 8 20.79 -36.76 -10.38
CA LEU A 8 21.08 -35.35 -10.70
C LEU A 8 20.57 -34.96 -12.09
N LYS A 9 20.71 -35.83 -13.10
CA LYS A 9 20.16 -35.64 -14.45
C LYS A 9 18.65 -35.37 -14.46
N GLU A 10 17.90 -36.05 -13.59
CA GLU A 10 16.46 -35.82 -13.47
C GLU A 10 16.17 -34.51 -12.74
N ARG A 11 16.97 -34.16 -11.74
CA ARG A 11 16.86 -32.90 -10.99
C ARG A 11 17.21 -31.68 -11.82
N LEU A 12 18.03 -31.81 -12.87
CA LEU A 12 18.42 -30.73 -13.78
C LEU A 12 17.40 -30.46 -14.91
N LYS A 13 16.30 -31.21 -14.99
CA LYS A 13 15.25 -31.03 -16.03
C LYS A 13 14.59 -29.65 -16.05
N TRP A 14 14.79 -28.82 -15.02
CA TRP A 14 14.30 -27.43 -15.00
C TRP A 14 15.17 -26.47 -15.84
N ILE A 15 16.36 -26.91 -16.28
CA ILE A 15 17.17 -26.17 -17.24
C ILE A 15 16.51 -26.32 -18.62
N THR A 16 15.91 -25.23 -19.09
CA THR A 16 15.24 -25.13 -20.38
C THR A 16 16.14 -24.42 -21.39
N GLN A 17 15.96 -24.71 -22.67
CA GLN A 17 16.79 -24.18 -23.77
C GLN A 17 16.47 -22.72 -24.13
N SER A 18 16.58 -21.83 -23.15
CA SER A 18 16.28 -20.39 -23.25
C SER A 18 17.54 -19.56 -23.04
N GLU A 19 17.77 -18.60 -23.93
CA GLU A 19 18.93 -17.68 -23.88
C GLU A 19 18.97 -16.88 -22.57
N LYS A 20 17.81 -16.43 -22.09
CA LYS A 20 17.69 -15.74 -20.79
C LYS A 20 18.15 -16.63 -19.63
N GLN A 21 17.89 -17.94 -19.71
CA GLN A 21 18.30 -18.88 -18.66
C GLN A 21 19.80 -19.16 -18.74
N ALA A 22 20.38 -19.21 -19.94
CA ALA A 22 21.81 -19.35 -20.14
C ALA A 22 22.59 -18.22 -19.48
N ILE A 23 22.25 -16.97 -19.82
CA ILE A 23 22.88 -15.77 -19.26
C ILE A 23 22.75 -15.75 -17.73
N TRP A 24 21.52 -15.93 -17.23
CA TRP A 24 21.27 -15.89 -15.79
C TRP A 24 22.01 -16.99 -15.04
N LEU A 25 21.95 -18.23 -15.53
CA LEU A 25 22.55 -19.37 -14.84
C LEU A 25 24.07 -19.27 -14.81
N LYS A 26 24.68 -18.83 -15.91
CA LYS A 26 26.12 -18.56 -16.00
C LYS A 26 26.58 -17.57 -14.93
N ILE A 27 25.89 -16.43 -14.81
CA ILE A 27 26.19 -15.40 -13.79
C ILE A 27 25.94 -15.95 -12.38
N TYR A 28 24.82 -16.63 -12.17
CA TYR A 28 24.44 -17.15 -10.86
C TYR A 28 25.46 -18.17 -10.33
N LEU A 29 25.88 -19.12 -11.17
CA LEU A 29 26.83 -20.17 -10.78
C LEU A 29 28.23 -19.59 -10.53
N LYS A 30 28.68 -18.64 -11.35
CA LYS A 30 29.96 -17.93 -11.17
C LYS A 30 29.96 -17.14 -9.85
N ASN A 31 28.92 -16.37 -9.56
CA ASN A 31 28.84 -15.61 -8.31
C ASN A 31 28.79 -16.49 -7.05
N ARG A 32 28.35 -17.73 -7.19
CA ARG A 32 28.30 -18.70 -6.09
C ARG A 32 29.62 -19.47 -5.90
N GLY A 33 30.55 -19.34 -6.84
CA GLY A 33 31.81 -20.06 -6.87
C GLY A 33 31.67 -21.58 -6.82
N TRP A 34 30.56 -22.12 -7.31
CA TRP A 34 30.31 -23.56 -7.23
C TRP A 34 31.19 -24.39 -8.18
N PHE A 35 31.78 -23.73 -9.18
CA PHE A 35 32.62 -24.34 -10.20
C PHE A 35 34.00 -23.68 -10.37
N ASP A 36 34.35 -22.70 -9.51
CA ASP A 36 35.54 -21.85 -9.66
C ASP A 36 36.88 -22.60 -9.62
N ASN A 37 36.90 -23.83 -9.07
CA ASN A 37 38.08 -24.71 -8.99
C ASN A 37 37.85 -26.07 -9.68
N SER A 38 36.84 -26.16 -10.53
CA SER A 38 36.53 -27.41 -11.21
C SER A 38 37.20 -27.47 -12.58
N ILE A 39 37.46 -28.68 -13.07
CA ILE A 39 37.86 -28.94 -14.48
C ILE A 39 36.82 -28.41 -15.50
N TYR A 40 35.68 -27.90 -15.01
CA TYR A 40 34.56 -27.37 -15.78
C TYR A 40 34.65 -25.84 -15.96
N GLY A 41 35.78 -25.21 -15.61
CA GLY A 41 36.00 -23.77 -15.77
C GLY A 41 35.73 -23.29 -17.20
N ASP A 42 36.20 -24.05 -18.19
CA ASP A 42 36.11 -23.72 -19.62
C ASP A 42 34.66 -23.67 -20.13
N ILE A 43 33.71 -24.31 -19.45
CA ILE A 43 32.28 -24.26 -19.81
C ILE A 43 31.73 -22.85 -19.61
N PHE A 44 32.31 -22.08 -18.69
CA PHE A 44 31.95 -20.68 -18.50
C PHE A 44 32.50 -19.75 -19.60
N ASP A 45 33.27 -20.25 -20.56
CA ASP A 45 33.60 -19.48 -21.77
C ASP A 45 32.57 -19.72 -22.89
N THR A 46 31.75 -20.77 -22.76
CA THR A 46 30.68 -21.07 -23.72
C THR A 46 29.50 -20.11 -23.55
N HIS A 47 28.78 -19.84 -24.65
CA HIS A 47 27.65 -18.90 -24.68
C HIS A 47 26.32 -19.57 -25.05
N GLY A 48 25.23 -18.93 -24.62
CA GLY A 48 23.87 -19.30 -24.99
C GLY A 48 23.48 -20.75 -24.68
N LYS A 49 22.74 -21.36 -25.58
CA LYS A 49 22.17 -22.71 -25.44
C LYS A 49 23.21 -23.80 -25.25
N GLU A 50 24.39 -23.65 -25.86
CA GLU A 50 25.50 -24.61 -25.75
C GLU A 50 26.02 -24.70 -24.31
N PHE A 51 26.12 -23.55 -23.61
CA PHE A 51 26.44 -23.54 -22.18
C PHE A 51 25.42 -24.34 -21.36
N LEU A 52 24.13 -24.27 -21.70
CA LEU A 52 23.08 -24.99 -20.97
C LEU A 52 23.15 -26.50 -21.15
N ASP A 53 23.51 -26.97 -22.34
CA ASP A 53 23.69 -28.40 -22.59
C ASP A 53 24.93 -28.93 -21.87
N LEU A 54 26.05 -28.21 -21.97
CA LEU A 54 27.30 -28.56 -21.27
C LEU A 54 27.12 -28.59 -19.76
N ILE A 55 26.55 -27.53 -19.16
CA ILE A 55 26.37 -27.49 -17.70
C ILE A 55 25.38 -28.56 -17.23
N ARG A 56 24.35 -28.88 -18.02
CA ARG A 56 23.40 -29.94 -17.68
C ARG A 56 24.04 -31.33 -17.76
N TYR A 57 24.91 -31.54 -18.75
CA TYR A 57 25.65 -32.77 -18.92
C TYR A 57 26.64 -32.97 -17.76
N GLU A 58 27.54 -32.01 -17.55
CA GLU A 58 28.63 -32.12 -16.57
C GLU A 58 28.13 -32.13 -15.13
N TRP A 59 27.18 -31.24 -14.78
CA TRP A 59 26.56 -31.27 -13.46
C TRP A 59 25.75 -32.56 -13.23
N GLY A 60 25.27 -33.18 -14.31
CA GLY A 60 24.61 -34.48 -14.30
C GLY A 60 25.54 -35.68 -14.16
N LEU A 61 26.86 -35.51 -14.35
CA LEU A 61 27.89 -36.53 -14.15
C LEU A 61 28.46 -36.53 -12.73
N LEU A 62 28.25 -35.48 -11.95
CA LEU A 62 28.69 -35.43 -10.56
C LEU A 62 28.03 -36.50 -9.69
N ASP A 63 28.70 -36.85 -8.60
CA ASP A 63 28.16 -37.76 -7.60
C ASP A 63 26.85 -37.22 -7.02
N ASN A 64 25.85 -38.10 -6.90
CA ASN A 64 24.54 -37.77 -6.34
C ASN A 64 24.61 -37.63 -4.81
N THR A 65 25.37 -36.65 -4.33
CA THR A 65 25.53 -36.29 -2.92
C THR A 65 24.39 -35.38 -2.45
N ALA A 66 24.23 -35.25 -1.13
CA ALA A 66 23.27 -34.30 -0.56
C ALA A 66 23.59 -32.85 -0.96
N ASN A 67 24.88 -32.48 -0.97
CA ASN A 67 25.34 -31.14 -1.33
C ASN A 67 24.96 -30.79 -2.78
N GLU A 68 25.18 -31.69 -3.74
CA GLU A 68 24.83 -31.43 -5.14
C GLU A 68 23.31 -31.33 -5.35
N ARG A 69 22.53 -32.19 -4.67
CA ARG A 69 21.06 -32.07 -4.70
C ARG A 69 20.58 -30.73 -4.15
N GLU A 70 21.22 -30.23 -3.09
CA GLU A 70 20.90 -28.94 -2.49
C GLU A 70 21.27 -27.77 -3.42
N ARG A 71 22.47 -27.80 -4.03
CA ARG A 71 22.92 -26.78 -5.00
C ARG A 71 21.96 -26.67 -6.18
N ILE A 72 21.55 -27.80 -6.76
CA ILE A 72 20.55 -27.81 -7.85
C ILE A 72 19.21 -27.24 -7.38
N SER A 73 18.77 -27.60 -6.18
CA SER A 73 17.53 -27.07 -5.61
C SER A 73 17.59 -25.56 -5.40
N LYS A 74 18.72 -25.04 -4.88
CA LYS A 74 18.96 -23.60 -4.69
C LYS A 74 18.95 -22.85 -6.01
N ALA A 75 19.65 -23.37 -7.04
CA ALA A 75 19.65 -22.78 -8.38
C ALA A 75 18.24 -22.76 -8.98
N ARG A 76 17.50 -23.88 -8.89
CA ARG A 76 16.12 -23.96 -9.38
C ARG A 76 15.20 -22.94 -8.70
N SER A 77 15.27 -22.84 -7.37
CA SER A 77 14.45 -21.90 -6.61
C SER A 77 14.78 -20.45 -6.98
N ALA A 78 16.07 -20.11 -7.09
CA ALA A 78 16.50 -18.78 -7.50
C ALA A 78 16.03 -18.43 -8.93
N TRP A 79 16.11 -19.39 -9.86
CA TRP A 79 15.58 -19.21 -11.22
C TRP A 79 14.07 -18.99 -11.24
N ASN A 80 13.32 -19.77 -10.45
CA ASN A 80 11.87 -19.61 -10.36
C ASN A 80 11.47 -18.23 -9.80
N SER A 81 12.28 -17.64 -8.93
CA SER A 81 12.07 -16.26 -8.46
C SER A 81 12.41 -15.25 -9.55
N TYR A 82 13.60 -15.36 -10.16
CA TYR A 82 14.08 -14.45 -11.20
C TYR A 82 13.20 -14.44 -12.47
N SER A 83 12.76 -15.61 -12.92
CA SER A 83 11.89 -15.74 -14.10
C SER A 83 10.51 -15.13 -13.89
N LYS A 84 10.07 -14.94 -12.64
CA LYS A 84 8.82 -14.26 -12.26
C LYS A 84 8.99 -12.77 -11.97
N GLU A 85 10.21 -12.26 -11.92
CA GLU A 85 10.53 -10.89 -11.48
C GLU A 85 9.96 -9.82 -12.43
N THR A 86 9.64 -10.16 -13.68
CA THR A 86 8.91 -9.26 -14.59
C THR A 86 7.42 -9.11 -14.26
N LYS A 87 6.87 -9.90 -13.30
CA LYS A 87 5.48 -9.82 -12.86
C LYS A 87 5.30 -9.22 -11.46
N ASN A 88 6.38 -9.03 -10.71
CA ASN A 88 6.33 -8.50 -9.35
C ASN A 88 6.95 -7.10 -9.32
N GLN A 89 6.11 -6.08 -9.55
CA GLN A 89 6.52 -4.69 -9.34
C GLN A 89 6.68 -4.44 -7.84
N THR A 90 7.92 -4.15 -7.42
CA THR A 90 8.21 -3.73 -6.06
C THR A 90 7.97 -2.23 -5.97
N TYR A 91 6.87 -1.85 -5.31
CA TYR A 91 6.59 -0.46 -4.99
C TYR A 91 7.14 -0.13 -3.61
N SER A 92 8.03 0.86 -3.54
CA SER A 92 8.45 1.43 -2.26
C SER A 92 7.40 2.43 -1.77
N LEU A 93 6.73 2.09 -0.68
CA LEU A 93 5.86 3.01 0.05
C LEU A 93 6.65 3.64 1.20
N SER A 94 6.25 4.82 1.65
CA SER A 94 6.87 5.44 2.83
C SER A 94 6.70 4.54 4.06
N PRO A 95 7.60 4.64 5.07
CA PRO A 95 7.53 3.81 6.26
C PRO A 95 6.18 3.91 6.99
N ASP A 96 5.59 5.10 7.04
CA ASP A 96 4.32 5.34 7.73
C ASP A 96 3.13 4.77 6.98
N VAL A 97 3.09 4.92 5.65
CA VAL A 97 2.08 4.29 4.80
C VAL A 97 2.17 2.76 4.92
N THR A 98 3.39 2.22 4.94
CA THR A 98 3.63 0.78 5.10
C THR A 98 3.14 0.27 6.46
N LYS A 99 3.43 0.98 7.56
CA LYS A 99 2.92 0.65 8.90
C LYS A 99 1.40 0.64 8.93
N ARG A 100 0.76 1.64 8.31
CA ARG A 100 -0.70 1.76 8.30
C ARG A 100 -1.36 0.66 7.48
N ILE A 101 -0.84 0.35 6.30
CA ILE A 101 -1.33 -0.76 5.46
C ILE A 101 -1.15 -2.10 6.18
N ASN A 102 -0.01 -2.33 6.83
CA ASN A 102 0.21 -3.54 7.62
C ASN A 102 -0.78 -3.68 8.77
N TYR A 103 -1.05 -2.58 9.48
CA TYR A 103 -2.05 -2.56 10.55
C TYR A 103 -3.45 -2.91 10.02
N LEU A 104 -3.89 -2.28 8.93
CA LEU A 104 -5.19 -2.55 8.32
C LEU A 104 -5.31 -3.98 7.78
N ALA A 105 -4.27 -4.47 7.11
CA ALA A 105 -4.20 -5.84 6.62
C ALA A 105 -4.39 -6.85 7.76
N LYS A 106 -3.69 -6.64 8.88
CA LYS A 106 -3.81 -7.49 10.08
C LYS A 106 -5.18 -7.36 10.75
N LYS A 107 -5.72 -6.15 10.87
CA LYS A 107 -7.01 -5.89 11.52
C LYS A 107 -8.17 -6.55 10.79
N HIS A 108 -8.11 -6.57 9.46
CA HIS A 108 -9.20 -7.05 8.60
C HIS A 108 -8.94 -8.44 8.01
N ASP A 109 -7.82 -9.08 8.36
CA ASP A 109 -7.37 -10.38 7.85
C ASP A 109 -7.37 -10.48 6.31
N ILE A 110 -6.82 -9.45 5.67
CA ILE A 110 -6.75 -9.35 4.21
C ILE A 110 -5.33 -9.00 3.75
N THR A 111 -5.03 -9.27 2.48
CA THR A 111 -3.73 -8.94 1.91
C THR A 111 -3.52 -7.44 1.80
N ARG A 112 -2.26 -6.98 1.85
CA ARG A 112 -1.92 -5.56 1.68
C ARG A 112 -2.43 -4.98 0.37
N SER A 113 -2.36 -5.75 -0.72
CA SER A 113 -2.90 -5.36 -2.01
C SER A 113 -4.41 -5.14 -1.94
N ARG A 114 -5.13 -6.02 -1.23
CA ARG A 114 -6.58 -5.88 -1.05
C ARG A 114 -6.97 -4.66 -0.21
N VAL A 115 -6.15 -4.31 0.80
CA VAL A 115 -6.32 -3.06 1.55
C VAL A 115 -6.24 -1.85 0.63
N ILE A 116 -5.25 -1.82 -0.28
CA ILE A 116 -5.07 -0.70 -1.22
C ILE A 116 -6.28 -0.61 -2.16
N GLU A 117 -6.74 -1.74 -2.72
CA GLU A 117 -7.94 -1.77 -3.58
C GLU A 117 -9.19 -1.21 -2.88
N GLU A 118 -9.44 -1.63 -1.63
CA GLU A 118 -10.61 -1.14 -0.88
C GLU A 118 -10.47 0.34 -0.49
N LEU A 119 -9.27 0.82 -0.17
CA LEU A 119 -9.05 2.24 0.12
C LEU A 119 -9.35 3.11 -1.11
N VAL A 120 -8.88 2.70 -2.29
CA VAL A 120 -9.17 3.42 -3.54
C VAL A 120 -10.67 3.45 -3.82
N LYS A 121 -11.34 2.31 -3.67
CA LYS A 121 -12.80 2.23 -3.87
C LYS A 121 -13.57 3.10 -2.87
N GLN A 122 -13.14 3.13 -1.61
CA GLN A 122 -13.74 4.00 -0.60
C GLN A 122 -13.55 5.48 -0.92
N THR A 123 -12.41 5.88 -1.48
CA THR A 123 -12.18 7.25 -1.95
C THR A 123 -13.15 7.62 -3.08
N ASP A 124 -13.33 6.76 -4.08
CA ASP A 124 -14.30 7.00 -5.17
C ASP A 124 -15.74 7.14 -4.64
N ASP A 125 -16.10 6.34 -3.63
CA ASP A 125 -17.42 6.40 -3.01
C ASP A 125 -17.59 7.69 -2.18
N ILE A 126 -16.55 8.17 -1.52
CA ILE A 126 -16.55 9.46 -0.82
C ILE A 126 -16.76 10.62 -1.80
N ASP A 127 -16.04 10.65 -2.93
CA ASP A 127 -16.19 11.70 -3.96
C ASP A 127 -17.61 11.72 -4.54
N ARG A 128 -18.20 10.54 -4.76
CA ARG A 128 -19.59 10.40 -5.20
C ARG A 128 -20.59 10.91 -4.17
N LEU A 129 -20.36 10.59 -2.89
CA LEU A 129 -21.21 11.07 -1.79
C LEU A 129 -21.10 12.59 -1.65
N GLU A 130 -19.89 13.16 -1.76
CA GLU A 130 -19.68 14.60 -1.77
C GLU A 130 -20.45 15.28 -2.91
N GLY A 131 -20.40 14.72 -4.12
CA GLY A 131 -21.17 15.22 -5.26
C GLY A 131 -22.69 15.18 -5.03
N LYS A 132 -23.20 14.14 -4.37
CA LYS A 132 -24.62 14.05 -3.99
C LYS A 132 -24.99 15.08 -2.93
N ILE A 133 -24.14 15.26 -1.90
CA ILE A 133 -24.34 16.25 -0.84
C ILE A 133 -24.36 17.66 -1.45
N ARG A 134 -23.40 18.00 -2.33
CA ARG A 134 -23.38 19.29 -3.03
C ARG A 134 -24.64 19.53 -3.89
N LYS A 135 -25.14 18.50 -4.57
CA LYS A 135 -26.40 18.59 -5.33
C LYS A 135 -27.61 18.80 -4.42
N LEU A 136 -27.71 18.05 -3.33
CA LEU A 136 -28.79 18.20 -2.36
C LEU A 136 -28.76 19.58 -1.72
N LEU A 137 -27.60 20.08 -1.32
CA LEU A 137 -27.42 21.43 -0.79
C LEU A 137 -27.80 22.52 -1.81
N LYS A 138 -27.62 22.28 -3.10
CA LYS A 138 -28.07 23.19 -4.17
C LYS A 138 -29.58 23.15 -4.43
N VAL A 139 -30.24 22.05 -4.07
CA VAL A 139 -31.69 21.83 -4.24
C VAL A 139 -32.50 22.37 -3.03
N ILE A 140 -31.84 22.74 -1.93
CA ILE A 140 -32.48 23.48 -0.82
C ILE A 140 -32.60 24.97 -1.21
N GLU A 141 -33.37 25.24 -2.26
CA GLU A 141 -34.05 26.53 -2.48
C GLU A 141 -35.54 26.26 -2.28
N VAL A 142 -35.98 26.26 -1.02
CA VAL A 142 -37.40 26.17 -0.72
C VAL A 142 -37.98 27.56 -0.94
N LYS A 143 -39.00 27.69 -1.78
CA LYS A 143 -39.77 28.93 -1.91
C LYS A 143 -40.86 28.93 -0.84
N ASP A 144 -41.08 30.06 -0.18
CA ASP A 144 -42.28 30.23 0.65
C ASP A 144 -43.54 30.35 -0.22
N ASP A 145 -44.70 30.38 0.43
CA ASP A 145 -46.02 30.52 -0.22
C ASP A 145 -46.17 31.84 -1.02
N ASP A 146 -45.29 32.83 -0.80
CA ASP A 146 -45.25 34.11 -1.50
C ASP A 146 -44.20 34.13 -2.65
N GLY A 147 -43.51 33.02 -2.90
CA GLY A 147 -42.57 32.85 -4.01
C GLY A 147 -41.14 33.34 -3.75
N TYR A 148 -40.80 33.73 -2.52
CA TYR A 148 -39.45 34.14 -2.14
C TYR A 148 -38.58 32.94 -1.76
N SER A 149 -37.34 32.92 -2.24
CA SER A 149 -36.37 31.85 -1.94
C SER A 149 -35.93 31.93 -0.47
N ILE A 150 -36.32 30.95 0.35
CA ILE A 150 -35.74 30.72 1.67
C ILE A 150 -34.35 30.11 1.45
N LYS A 151 -33.32 30.96 1.44
CA LYS A 151 -31.94 30.52 1.60
C LYS A 151 -31.74 30.10 3.06
N TYR A 152 -31.91 28.83 3.37
CA TYR A 152 -31.35 28.29 4.61
C TYR A 152 -29.84 28.55 4.56
N LEU A 153 -29.36 29.35 5.50
CA LEU A 153 -28.02 29.93 5.55
C LEU A 153 -26.92 28.86 5.45
N THR A 154 -26.46 28.56 4.24
CA THR A 154 -25.14 27.92 4.00
C THR A 154 -24.02 28.77 4.61
N GLN A 155 -24.27 30.08 4.75
CA GLN A 155 -23.44 31.04 5.47
C GLN A 155 -23.28 30.65 6.95
N SER A 156 -24.34 30.18 7.64
CA SER A 156 -24.27 29.89 9.07
C SER A 156 -23.52 28.62 9.43
N ILE A 157 -23.43 27.60 8.59
CA ILE A 157 -22.64 26.39 8.94
C ILE A 157 -21.14 26.66 8.77
N ASN A 158 -20.73 27.38 7.72
CA ASN A 158 -19.33 27.78 7.59
C ASN A 158 -18.92 28.83 8.64
N ASP A 159 -19.81 29.77 8.99
CA ASP A 159 -19.53 30.84 9.96
C ASP A 159 -19.65 30.38 11.42
N VAL A 160 -20.43 29.33 11.74
CA VAL A 160 -20.54 28.78 13.11
C VAL A 160 -19.40 27.81 13.43
N PHE A 161 -18.86 27.12 12.43
CA PHE A 161 -17.85 26.08 12.65
C PHE A 161 -16.42 26.50 12.28
N ASN A 162 -16.20 27.74 11.81
CA ASN A 162 -14.90 28.27 11.37
C ASN A 162 -14.07 27.24 10.57
N VAL A 163 -14.74 26.43 9.75
CA VAL A 163 -14.12 25.23 9.14
C VAL A 163 -13.02 25.62 8.17
N ASN A 164 -13.18 26.77 7.51
CA ASN A 164 -12.18 27.30 6.60
C ASN A 164 -10.95 27.82 7.38
N GLU A 165 -11.12 28.52 8.49
CA GLU A 165 -10.01 28.96 9.35
C GLU A 165 -9.26 27.75 9.93
N LEU A 166 -9.97 26.76 10.46
CA LEU A 166 -9.36 25.53 10.98
C LEU A 166 -8.66 24.71 9.88
N LYS A 167 -9.17 24.76 8.65
CA LYS A 167 -8.53 24.11 7.50
C LYS A 167 -7.28 24.86 7.06
N GLU A 168 -7.32 26.17 7.02
CA GLU A 168 -6.16 27.03 6.74
C GLU A 168 -5.09 26.89 7.83
N GLU A 169 -5.47 26.85 9.11
CA GLU A 169 -4.56 26.58 10.24
C GLU A 169 -3.95 25.18 10.15
N LEU A 170 -4.73 24.16 9.75
CA LEU A 170 -4.23 22.81 9.58
C LEU A 170 -3.26 22.72 8.39
N GLU A 171 -3.58 23.36 7.27
CA GLU A 171 -2.70 23.41 6.09
C GLU A 171 -1.40 24.16 6.42
N ALA A 172 -1.49 25.31 7.11
CA ALA A 172 -0.32 26.06 7.58
C ALA A 172 0.55 25.25 8.56
N ALA A 173 -0.06 24.56 9.54
CA ALA A 173 0.67 23.70 10.48
C ALA A 173 1.33 22.51 9.76
N THR A 174 0.68 21.94 8.75
CA THR A 174 1.22 20.83 7.96
C THR A 174 2.37 21.30 7.07
N GLU A 175 2.27 22.49 6.51
CA GLU A 175 3.32 23.09 5.68
C GLU A 175 4.54 23.53 6.51
N MET A 176 4.32 24.05 7.73
CA MET A 176 5.41 24.30 8.70
C MET A 176 6.15 23.02 9.08
N LEU A 177 5.44 21.90 9.32
CA LEU A 177 6.07 20.61 9.59
C LEU A 177 6.87 20.09 8.39
N ARG A 178 6.34 20.26 7.18
CA ARG A 178 7.01 19.85 5.94
C ARG A 178 8.26 20.69 5.66
N ASN A 179 8.23 21.98 5.94
CA ASN A 179 9.39 22.87 5.79
C ASN A 179 10.46 22.59 6.86
N LYS A 180 10.07 22.25 8.10
CA LYS A 180 11.01 21.82 9.16
C LYS A 180 11.62 20.43 8.91
N GLU A 181 10.94 19.52 8.19
CA GLU A 181 11.54 18.25 7.76
C GLU A 181 12.69 18.43 6.75
N PHE A 182 12.80 19.58 6.08
CA PHE A 182 13.92 19.93 5.20
C PHE A 182 15.07 20.65 5.94
N GLU A 183 14.83 21.19 7.14
CA GLU A 183 15.81 21.92 7.96
C GLU A 183 15.93 21.31 9.35
N GLN A 184 16.65 20.21 9.56
CA GLN A 184 17.39 19.95 10.82
C GLN A 184 18.24 18.66 10.79
N ASP A 185 19.52 18.84 10.46
CA ASP A 185 20.64 18.22 11.16
C ASP A 185 20.86 18.98 12.50
N SER A 186 20.15 18.66 13.59
CA SER A 186 20.64 18.87 14.97
C SER A 186 19.67 18.29 16.02
N PRO A 187 20.12 17.56 17.08
CA PRO A 187 19.26 16.59 17.77
C PRO A 187 18.78 16.94 19.19
N LEU A 188 18.97 18.14 19.74
CA LEU A 188 18.82 18.34 21.21
C LEU A 188 17.70 19.26 21.73
N GLU A 189 17.02 20.07 20.91
CA GLU A 189 15.87 20.90 21.37
C GLU A 189 14.50 20.31 20.97
N LEU A 190 14.49 19.21 20.21
CA LEU A 190 13.31 18.66 19.53
C LEU A 190 12.38 17.78 20.38
N THR A 191 12.73 17.40 21.61
CA THR A 191 11.93 16.44 22.38
C THR A 191 10.72 17.09 23.05
N ASP A 192 10.90 18.27 23.64
CA ASP A 192 9.86 18.89 24.48
C ASP A 192 8.80 19.57 23.61
N GLU A 193 9.21 20.24 22.52
CA GLU A 193 8.29 20.93 21.60
C GLU A 193 7.49 19.94 20.73
N LYS A 194 8.09 18.82 20.35
CA LYS A 194 7.40 17.75 19.61
C LYS A 194 6.41 16.99 20.49
N GLU A 195 6.67 16.89 21.78
CA GLU A 195 5.75 16.34 22.75
C GLU A 195 4.58 17.29 23.03
N TYR A 196 4.84 18.60 23.13
CA TYR A 196 3.80 19.63 23.22
C TYR A 196 2.85 19.58 22.02
N LEU A 197 3.37 19.63 20.80
CA LEU A 197 2.55 19.61 19.57
C LEU A 197 1.77 18.29 19.41
N ARG A 198 2.32 17.17 19.88
CA ARG A 198 1.58 15.89 19.91
C ARG A 198 0.41 15.91 20.88
N ASN A 199 0.55 16.57 22.02
CA ASN A 199 -0.52 16.70 22.99
C ASN A 199 -1.60 17.65 22.49
N GLU A 200 -1.22 18.77 21.87
CA GLU A 200 -2.17 19.70 21.24
C GLU A 200 -2.97 19.05 20.11
N LEU A 201 -2.31 18.26 19.23
CA LEU A 201 -2.99 17.48 18.20
C LEU A 201 -3.96 16.44 18.77
N LYS A 202 -3.65 15.83 19.92
CA LYS A 202 -4.57 14.92 20.60
C LYS A 202 -5.79 15.66 21.13
N GLU A 203 -5.60 16.81 21.76
CA GLU A 203 -6.70 17.63 22.26
C GLU A 203 -7.60 18.12 21.14
N LEU A 204 -7.03 18.61 20.04
CA LEU A 204 -7.79 19.03 18.86
C LEU A 204 -8.57 17.86 18.24
N ASN A 205 -8.00 16.66 18.19
CA ASN A 205 -8.73 15.48 17.72
C ASN A 205 -9.89 15.09 18.65
N ILE A 206 -9.73 15.24 19.96
CA ILE A 206 -10.82 15.01 20.92
C ILE A 206 -11.93 16.04 20.72
N LYS A 207 -11.59 17.33 20.58
CA LYS A 207 -12.55 18.41 20.30
C LYS A 207 -13.29 18.18 18.99
N LEU A 208 -12.57 17.79 17.93
CA LEU A 208 -13.15 17.47 16.63
C LEU A 208 -14.11 16.28 16.70
N LYS A 209 -13.75 15.23 17.46
CA LYS A 209 -14.62 14.07 17.64
C LYS A 209 -15.91 14.45 18.36
N LYS A 210 -15.81 15.24 19.44
CA LYS A 210 -16.97 15.72 20.18
C LYS A 210 -17.87 16.60 19.32
N SER A 211 -17.29 17.52 18.55
CA SER A 211 -18.05 18.37 17.62
C SER A 211 -18.80 17.55 16.56
N LYS A 212 -18.22 16.45 16.06
CA LYS A 212 -18.91 15.54 15.13
C LYS A 212 -20.07 14.79 15.79
N GLU A 213 -19.91 14.37 17.04
CA GLU A 213 -20.99 13.73 17.82
C GLU A 213 -22.14 14.71 18.07
N ASP A 214 -21.83 15.95 18.46
CA ASP A 214 -22.83 17.01 18.65
C ASP A 214 -23.57 17.32 17.33
N CYS A 215 -22.84 17.37 16.21
CA CYS A 215 -23.43 17.56 14.88
C CYS A 215 -24.43 16.46 14.51
N ALA A 216 -24.11 15.19 14.83
CA ALA A 216 -25.03 14.08 14.59
C ALA A 216 -26.32 14.20 15.43
N ILE A 217 -26.21 14.61 16.69
CA ILE A 217 -27.38 14.84 17.57
C ILE A 217 -28.28 15.95 17.02
N TYR A 218 -27.69 17.09 16.62
CA TYR A 218 -28.47 18.18 16.06
C TYR A 218 -29.15 17.80 14.74
N GLN A 219 -28.52 16.95 13.93
CA GLN A 219 -29.11 16.44 12.70
C GLN A 219 -30.31 15.52 12.98
N GLU A 220 -30.23 14.67 14.01
CA GLU A 220 -31.35 13.83 14.45
C GLU A 220 -32.53 14.67 14.98
N VAL A 221 -32.24 15.70 15.79
CA VAL A 221 -33.26 16.63 16.29
C VAL A 221 -33.92 17.41 15.16
N ALA A 222 -33.16 17.85 14.16
CA ALA A 222 -33.69 18.56 13.01
C ALA A 222 -34.59 17.68 12.14
N GLU A 223 -34.22 16.42 11.90
CA GLU A 223 -35.07 15.46 11.17
C GLU A 223 -36.36 15.15 11.94
N LYS A 224 -36.30 15.06 13.26
CA LYS A 224 -37.48 14.86 14.11
C LYS A 224 -38.43 16.07 14.06
N ALA A 225 -37.91 17.28 14.22
CA ALA A 225 -38.70 18.51 14.11
C ALA A 225 -39.33 18.67 12.72
N LYS A 226 -38.63 18.25 11.66
CA LYS A 226 -39.14 18.22 10.30
C LYS A 226 -40.27 17.21 10.12
N ALA A 227 -40.17 16.03 10.74
CA ALA A 227 -41.23 15.03 10.72
C ALA A 227 -42.51 15.53 11.43
N GLU A 228 -42.36 16.14 12.61
CA GLU A 228 -43.48 16.73 13.37
C GLU A 228 -44.17 17.88 12.61
N LEU A 229 -43.38 18.74 11.94
CA LEU A 229 -43.91 19.82 11.11
C LEU A 229 -44.71 19.27 9.90
N ASN A 230 -44.20 18.23 9.25
CA ASN A 230 -44.89 17.60 8.12
C ASN A 230 -46.23 16.98 8.56
N GLU A 231 -46.27 16.33 9.72
CA GLU A 231 -47.49 15.74 10.28
C GLU A 231 -48.55 16.82 10.55
N TYR A 232 -48.13 17.95 11.12
CA TYR A 232 -49.00 19.11 11.39
C TYR A 232 -49.54 19.76 10.11
N LEU A 233 -48.73 19.86 9.06
CA LEU A 233 -49.14 20.42 7.76
C LEU A 233 -50.02 19.48 6.92
N SER A 234 -50.07 18.19 7.28
CA SER A 234 -50.90 17.17 6.63
C SER A 234 -52.21 16.85 7.35
N SER A 235 -52.49 17.52 8.48
CA SER A 235 -53.75 17.51 9.23
C SER A 235 -54.61 18.74 8.92
#